data_AF-A0A344L3U4-F1
#
_entry.id   AF-A0A344L3U4-F1
#
_cell.length_a   1.000
_cell.length_b   1.000
_cell.length_c   1.000
_cell.angle_alpha   90.00
_cell.angle_beta   90.00
_cell.angle_gamma   90.00
#
_symmetry.space_group_name_H-M   'P 1'
#
loop_
_entity.id
_entity.type
_entity.pdbx_description
1 polymer ?
#
loop_
_entity_poly.entity_id
_entity_poly.type
_entity_poly.pdbx_seq_one_letter_code
_entity_poly.pdbx_strand_id
1 'polypeptide(L)'
;MAAAVAAAGILTAAPASASGPELRPGFVSPPVLTGGDGAVQTIVLSAPAPPGGTHVSLYGDLVYGHSTGRHAYVPAGATTVSFPFRTAAPATDVVRTLHAQVSGAPLVPVAEVTIRPADPATRAVTSLSYTKESLVVGETTQGTVTLAQPAPAGGLAVSLWSNTHYGPGVHVPPYVVVPEGSTTATFPLKATRAETPAVVSPSADLGTSRASRDVVVVPDRFALSDGLLLKPGTVTPGAIGIGRAPNPEGTTVRLHTDFPGVTVPSTVHIPPGSPGIAIPLTAAPSIPRGSQGTLTATWNGTTATTTFITG
;
A
#
# COMPACT_ATOMS: atom_id res chain seq x y z
N MET A 1 -10.23 -89.51 3.28
CA MET A 1 -9.79 -88.47 4.24
C MET A 1 -8.77 -87.58 3.51
N ALA A 2 -9.23 -86.43 3.02
CA ALA A 2 -8.43 -85.25 2.66
C ALA A 2 -9.38 -84.25 1.98
N ALA A 3 -9.91 -83.31 2.77
CA ALA A 3 -10.66 -82.18 2.26
C ALA A 3 -9.66 -81.13 1.73
N ALA A 4 -9.76 -80.79 0.45
CA ALA A 4 -9.06 -79.66 -0.14
C ALA A 4 -9.82 -78.38 0.23
N VAL A 5 -9.24 -77.57 1.12
CA VAL A 5 -9.73 -76.23 1.44
C VAL A 5 -9.19 -75.29 0.37
N ALA A 6 -10.07 -74.79 -0.49
CA ALA A 6 -9.76 -73.70 -1.42
C ALA A 6 -9.71 -72.38 -0.63
N ALA A 7 -8.54 -71.74 -0.60
CA ALA A 7 -8.37 -70.42 -0.03
C ALA A 7 -9.11 -69.39 -0.90
N ALA A 8 -10.13 -68.74 -0.33
CA ALA A 8 -10.74 -67.57 -0.94
C ALA A 8 -9.73 -66.42 -0.90
N GLY A 9 -9.16 -66.09 -2.07
CA GLY A 9 -8.33 -64.91 -2.24
C GLY A 9 -9.16 -63.67 -1.93
N ILE A 10 -8.75 -62.92 -0.91
CA ILE A 10 -9.27 -61.59 -0.64
C ILE A 10 -8.78 -60.72 -1.80
N LEU A 11 -9.70 -60.33 -2.68
CA LEU A 11 -9.46 -59.25 -3.64
C LEU A 11 -9.15 -57.99 -2.84
N THR A 12 -7.86 -57.71 -2.64
CA THR A 12 -7.40 -56.39 -2.26
C THR A 12 -7.77 -55.46 -3.41
N ALA A 13 -8.87 -54.72 -3.24
CA ALA A 13 -9.19 -53.61 -4.12
C ALA A 13 -7.94 -52.73 -4.23
N ALA A 14 -7.47 -52.54 -5.46
CA ALA A 14 -6.42 -51.57 -5.75
C ALA A 14 -6.81 -50.22 -5.12
N PRO A 15 -5.86 -49.45 -4.56
CA PRO A 15 -6.18 -48.12 -4.06
C PRO A 15 -6.85 -47.37 -5.20
N ALA A 16 -8.10 -46.96 -5.00
CA ALA A 16 -8.73 -45.99 -5.88
C ALA A 16 -7.74 -44.84 -6.00
N SER A 17 -7.29 -44.54 -7.21
CA SER A 17 -6.54 -43.33 -7.50
C SER A 17 -7.42 -42.18 -7.02
N ALA A 18 -7.20 -41.73 -5.80
CA ALA A 18 -7.82 -40.54 -5.26
C ALA A 18 -7.21 -39.40 -6.06
N SER A 19 -7.88 -39.03 -7.15
CA SER A 19 -7.69 -37.71 -7.73
C SER A 19 -7.80 -36.73 -6.57
N GLY A 20 -6.73 -35.96 -6.34
CA GLY A 20 -6.72 -34.95 -5.28
C GLY A 20 -7.91 -33.99 -5.43
N PRO A 21 -8.25 -33.22 -4.39
CA PRO A 21 -9.38 -32.30 -4.46
C PRO A 21 -9.23 -31.35 -5.65
N GLU A 22 -10.17 -31.42 -6.58
CA GLU A 22 -10.23 -30.55 -7.75
C GLU A 22 -11.05 -29.30 -7.42
N LEU A 23 -10.71 -28.18 -8.03
CA LEU A 23 -11.46 -26.93 -7.90
C LEU A 23 -12.75 -27.00 -8.72
N ARG A 24 -13.88 -26.67 -8.09
CA ARG A 24 -15.17 -26.49 -8.75
C ARG A 24 -15.45 -25.00 -8.96
N PRO A 25 -16.38 -24.66 -9.88
CA PRO A 25 -16.91 -23.30 -9.96
C PRO A 25 -17.40 -22.87 -8.57
N GLY A 26 -16.83 -21.80 -8.08
CA GLY A 26 -17.23 -21.13 -6.85
C GLY A 26 -18.30 -20.08 -7.12
N PHE A 27 -18.55 -19.26 -6.10
CA PHE A 27 -19.51 -18.15 -6.19
C PHE A 27 -18.90 -16.88 -5.63
N VAL A 28 -19.27 -15.75 -6.24
CA VAL A 28 -18.94 -14.42 -5.78
C VAL A 28 -20.24 -13.72 -5.40
N SER A 29 -20.29 -13.15 -4.21
CA SER A 29 -21.41 -12.33 -3.76
C SER A 29 -20.91 -10.96 -3.30
N PRO A 30 -21.40 -9.86 -3.90
CA PRO A 30 -22.32 -9.80 -5.06
C PRO A 30 -21.62 -10.09 -6.41
N PRO A 31 -22.31 -10.67 -7.41
CA PRO A 31 -21.71 -11.02 -8.72
C PRO A 31 -21.45 -9.82 -9.63
N VAL A 32 -22.04 -8.66 -9.30
CA VAL A 32 -21.78 -7.37 -9.95
C VAL A 32 -21.19 -6.44 -8.90
N LEU A 33 -20.01 -5.92 -9.20
CA LEU A 33 -19.28 -4.98 -8.36
C LEU A 33 -19.19 -3.64 -9.07
N THR A 34 -19.24 -2.55 -8.31
CA THR A 34 -18.75 -1.26 -8.79
C THR A 34 -17.33 -1.07 -8.28
N GLY A 35 -16.48 -0.41 -9.06
CA GLY A 35 -15.09 -0.14 -8.70
C GLY A 35 -14.91 0.30 -7.23
N GLY A 36 -14.04 -0.38 -6.49
CA GLY A 36 -13.78 -0.14 -5.06
C GLY A 36 -14.66 -0.93 -4.08
N ASP A 37 -15.71 -1.62 -4.54
CA ASP A 37 -16.53 -2.48 -3.68
C ASP A 37 -15.76 -3.71 -3.17
N GLY A 38 -16.17 -4.18 -2.00
CA GLY A 38 -15.76 -5.48 -1.48
C GLY A 38 -16.73 -6.56 -1.92
N ALA A 39 -16.20 -7.74 -2.19
CA ALA A 39 -17.01 -8.93 -2.46
C ALA A 39 -16.51 -10.11 -1.64
N VAL A 40 -17.36 -11.10 -1.44
CA VAL A 40 -16.96 -12.37 -0.85
C VAL A 40 -16.86 -13.41 -1.96
N GLN A 41 -15.68 -14.03 -2.10
CA GLN A 41 -15.50 -15.19 -2.96
C GLN A 41 -15.57 -16.44 -2.11
N THR A 42 -16.30 -17.44 -2.60
CA THR A 42 -16.33 -18.78 -2.04
C THR A 42 -15.70 -19.75 -3.02
N ILE A 43 -14.62 -20.41 -2.60
CA ILE A 43 -13.97 -21.48 -3.35
C ILE A 43 -14.58 -22.81 -2.89
N VAL A 44 -14.84 -23.69 -3.85
CA VAL A 44 -15.44 -25.02 -3.62
C VAL A 44 -14.49 -26.10 -4.16
N LEU A 45 -14.20 -27.09 -3.34
CA LEU A 45 -13.45 -28.29 -3.70
C LEU A 45 -14.42 -29.44 -4.05
N SER A 46 -14.01 -30.32 -4.95
CA SER A 46 -14.78 -31.50 -5.34
C SER A 46 -14.87 -32.57 -4.24
N ALA A 47 -13.95 -32.54 -3.28
CA ALA A 47 -13.87 -33.44 -2.13
C ALA A 47 -13.33 -32.68 -0.90
N PRO A 48 -13.55 -33.19 0.33
CA PRO A 48 -12.98 -32.61 1.54
C PRO A 48 -11.46 -32.49 1.46
N ALA A 49 -10.91 -31.37 1.92
CA ALA A 49 -9.47 -31.16 1.93
C ALA A 49 -8.77 -32.25 2.79
N PRO A 50 -7.62 -32.79 2.34
CA PRO A 50 -6.88 -33.83 3.06
C PRO A 50 -6.37 -33.35 4.43
N PRO A 51 -5.90 -34.25 5.30
CA PRO A 51 -5.20 -33.88 6.53
C PRO A 51 -4.03 -32.94 6.23
N GLY A 52 -4.02 -31.75 6.86
CA GLY A 52 -3.09 -30.66 6.54
C GLY A 52 -3.69 -29.51 5.71
N GLY A 53 -4.92 -29.70 5.19
CA GLY A 53 -5.64 -28.70 4.40
C GLY A 53 -5.16 -28.58 2.96
N THR A 54 -5.72 -27.63 2.22
CA THR A 54 -5.36 -27.37 0.82
C THR A 54 -5.01 -25.91 0.62
N HIS A 55 -3.80 -25.66 0.11
CA HIS A 55 -3.40 -24.34 -0.35
C HIS A 55 -3.87 -24.11 -1.78
N VAL A 56 -4.57 -22.99 -1.97
CA VAL A 56 -5.09 -22.55 -3.26
C VAL A 56 -4.43 -21.23 -3.60
N SER A 57 -3.68 -21.18 -4.69
CA SER A 57 -3.13 -19.95 -5.26
C SER A 57 -4.22 -19.22 -6.03
N LEU A 58 -4.37 -17.92 -5.79
CA LEU A 58 -5.43 -17.07 -6.34
C LEU A 58 -4.84 -16.09 -7.35
N TYR A 59 -5.47 -16.01 -8.52
CA TYR A 59 -5.04 -15.18 -9.64
C TYR A 59 -6.19 -14.32 -10.16
N GLY A 60 -5.89 -13.05 -10.37
CA GLY A 60 -6.82 -12.02 -10.84
C GLY A 60 -6.03 -10.80 -11.28
N ASP A 61 -6.52 -9.60 -10.95
CA ASP A 61 -5.77 -8.37 -11.15
C ASP A 61 -4.80 -8.08 -9.98
N LEU A 62 -4.06 -6.97 -10.08
CA LEU A 62 -3.11 -6.56 -9.04
C LEU A 62 -3.82 -6.32 -7.70
N VAL A 63 -4.97 -5.63 -7.72
CA VAL A 63 -5.75 -5.30 -6.51
C VAL A 63 -6.28 -6.57 -5.84
N TYR A 64 -6.77 -7.53 -6.61
CA TYR A 64 -7.21 -8.83 -6.13
C TYR A 64 -6.07 -9.61 -5.49
N GLY A 65 -4.92 -9.70 -6.16
CA GLY A 65 -3.73 -10.36 -5.62
C GLY A 65 -3.24 -9.72 -4.33
N HIS A 66 -3.28 -8.39 -4.22
CA HIS A 66 -2.96 -7.69 -2.98
C HIS A 66 -4.00 -7.91 -1.87
N SER A 67 -5.29 -7.92 -2.20
CA SER A 67 -6.38 -8.07 -1.21
C SER A 67 -6.43 -9.47 -0.59
N THR A 68 -6.12 -10.51 -1.38
CA THR A 68 -6.18 -11.92 -0.96
C THR A 68 -4.82 -12.48 -0.55
N GLY A 69 -3.74 -11.71 -0.70
CA GLY A 69 -2.37 -12.22 -0.56
C GLY A 69 -1.99 -13.27 -1.61
N ARG A 70 -2.82 -13.45 -2.66
CA ARG A 70 -2.69 -14.49 -3.71
C ARG A 70 -2.85 -15.92 -3.20
N HIS A 71 -3.38 -16.14 -2.00
CA HIS A 71 -3.60 -17.48 -1.47
C HIS A 71 -4.86 -17.58 -0.62
N ALA A 72 -5.54 -18.72 -0.70
CA ALA A 72 -6.57 -19.13 0.23
C ALA A 72 -6.19 -20.49 0.83
N TYR A 73 -6.49 -20.66 2.12
CA TYR A 73 -6.30 -21.93 2.83
C TYR A 73 -7.65 -22.57 3.12
N VAL A 74 -7.85 -23.79 2.61
CA VAL A 74 -9.02 -24.62 2.93
C VAL A 74 -8.64 -25.55 4.07
N PRO A 75 -9.27 -25.43 5.27
CA PRO A 75 -8.97 -26.30 6.41
C PRO A 75 -9.24 -27.78 6.10
N ALA A 76 -8.51 -28.67 6.77
CA ALA A 76 -8.72 -30.12 6.64
C ALA A 76 -10.18 -30.49 6.89
N GLY A 77 -10.74 -31.35 6.03
CA GLY A 77 -12.14 -31.78 6.09
C GLY A 77 -13.16 -30.75 5.56
N ALA A 78 -12.77 -29.51 5.29
CA ALA A 78 -13.65 -28.54 4.65
C ALA A 78 -13.67 -28.73 3.13
N THR A 79 -14.83 -28.50 2.53
CA THR A 79 -15.00 -28.48 1.06
C THR A 79 -15.11 -27.06 0.53
N THR A 80 -15.28 -26.06 1.40
CA THR A 80 -15.46 -24.67 1.02
C THR A 80 -14.64 -23.73 1.90
N VAL A 81 -14.24 -22.61 1.31
CA VAL A 81 -13.68 -21.46 2.04
C VAL A 81 -14.23 -20.17 1.43
N SER A 82 -14.62 -19.24 2.28
CA SER A 82 -15.06 -17.91 1.86
C SER A 82 -14.08 -16.85 2.37
N PHE A 83 -13.73 -15.90 1.52
CA PHE A 83 -12.86 -14.79 1.88
C PHE A 83 -13.28 -13.49 1.18
N PRO A 84 -13.09 -12.33 1.81
CA PRO A 84 -13.31 -11.06 1.16
C PRO A 84 -12.20 -10.79 0.13
N PHE A 85 -12.55 -10.21 -1.01
CA PHE A 85 -11.61 -9.75 -2.02
C PHE A 85 -12.06 -8.42 -2.60
N ARG A 86 -11.15 -7.78 -3.36
CA ARG A 86 -11.42 -6.54 -4.09
C ARG A 86 -10.82 -6.60 -5.49
N THR A 87 -11.29 -5.71 -6.36
CA THR A 87 -10.82 -5.56 -7.73
C THR A 87 -10.58 -4.09 -8.06
N ALA A 88 -9.73 -3.82 -9.06
CA ALA A 88 -9.55 -2.50 -9.61
C ALA A 88 -10.83 -2.02 -10.32
N ALA A 89 -11.06 -0.71 -10.33
CA ALA A 89 -12.13 -0.07 -11.09
C ALA A 89 -11.71 0.05 -12.57
N PRO A 90 -12.36 -0.65 -13.52
CA PRO A 90 -12.12 -0.43 -14.94
C PRO A 90 -12.79 0.87 -15.41
N ALA A 91 -12.30 1.43 -16.53
CA ALA A 91 -12.88 2.63 -17.14
C ALA A 91 -14.23 2.36 -17.84
N THR A 92 -14.50 1.10 -18.20
CA THR A 92 -15.75 0.62 -18.80
C THR A 92 -16.20 -0.66 -18.11
N ASP A 93 -17.44 -1.09 -18.33
CA ASP A 93 -17.91 -2.38 -17.83
C ASP A 93 -16.99 -3.50 -18.33
N VAL A 94 -16.48 -4.32 -17.41
CA VAL A 94 -15.61 -5.46 -17.73
C VAL A 94 -16.07 -6.68 -16.95
N VAL A 95 -16.24 -7.79 -17.65
CA VAL A 95 -16.36 -9.11 -17.01
C VAL A 95 -14.94 -9.63 -16.74
N ARG A 96 -14.65 -9.91 -15.48
CA ARG A 96 -13.38 -10.48 -15.04
C ARG A 96 -13.58 -11.92 -14.60
N THR A 97 -12.81 -12.81 -15.19
CA THR A 97 -12.68 -14.20 -14.73
C THR A 97 -11.61 -14.25 -13.65
N LEU A 98 -11.98 -14.76 -12.47
CA LEU A 98 -11.07 -15.05 -11.38
C LEU A 98 -10.59 -16.49 -11.51
N HIS A 99 -9.29 -16.70 -11.35
CA HIS A 99 -8.67 -18.00 -11.48
C HIS A 99 -8.09 -18.46 -10.15
N ALA A 100 -8.12 -19.77 -9.93
CA ALA A 100 -7.48 -20.39 -8.79
C ALA A 100 -6.77 -21.67 -9.19
N GLN A 101 -5.78 -22.04 -8.40
CA GLN A 101 -4.95 -23.22 -8.64
C GLN A 101 -4.67 -23.94 -7.33
N VAL A 102 -4.97 -25.23 -7.26
CA VAL A 102 -4.47 -26.10 -6.19
C VAL A 102 -3.05 -26.53 -6.57
N SER A 103 -2.16 -26.66 -5.57
CA SER A 103 -0.78 -27.09 -5.81
C SER A 103 -0.73 -28.42 -6.59
N GLY A 104 -0.04 -28.43 -7.73
CA GLY A 104 0.05 -29.59 -8.63
C GLY A 104 -1.11 -29.76 -9.62
N ALA A 105 -2.14 -28.90 -9.58
CA ALA A 105 -3.26 -28.91 -10.51
C ALA A 105 -3.16 -27.75 -11.54
N PRO A 106 -3.86 -27.84 -12.69
CA PRO A 106 -3.94 -26.73 -13.63
C PRO A 106 -4.69 -25.53 -13.04
N LEU A 107 -4.38 -24.34 -13.55
CA LEU A 107 -5.12 -23.12 -13.25
C LEU A 107 -6.54 -23.24 -13.83
N VAL A 108 -7.57 -23.06 -12.99
CA VAL A 108 -8.97 -23.14 -13.43
C VAL A 108 -9.72 -21.85 -13.14
N PRO A 109 -10.70 -21.47 -13.99
CA PRO A 109 -11.62 -20.38 -13.68
C PRO A 109 -12.55 -20.81 -12.55
N VAL A 110 -12.61 -20.02 -11.48
CA VAL A 110 -13.43 -20.33 -10.30
C VAL A 110 -14.61 -19.40 -10.12
N ALA A 111 -14.59 -18.21 -10.72
CA ALA A 111 -15.73 -17.31 -10.70
C ALA A 111 -15.61 -16.28 -11.82
N GLU A 112 -16.73 -15.71 -12.21
CA GLU A 112 -16.78 -14.49 -13.01
C GLU A 112 -17.45 -13.39 -12.21
N VAL A 113 -16.93 -12.18 -12.36
CA VAL A 113 -17.47 -10.98 -11.73
C VAL A 113 -17.58 -9.86 -12.75
N THR A 114 -18.76 -9.24 -12.84
CA THR A 114 -18.95 -8.07 -13.68
C THR A 114 -18.58 -6.84 -12.87
N ILE A 115 -17.56 -6.11 -13.30
CA ILE A 115 -17.12 -4.89 -12.64
C ILE A 115 -17.57 -3.70 -13.47
N ARG A 116 -18.47 -2.92 -12.91
CA ARG A 116 -18.90 -1.64 -13.45
C ARG A 116 -17.94 -0.53 -13.05
N PRO A 117 -17.68 0.46 -13.92
CA PRO A 117 -16.95 1.66 -13.56
C PRO A 117 -17.59 2.30 -12.33
N ALA A 118 -16.74 2.74 -11.41
CA ALA A 118 -17.18 3.64 -10.37
C ALA A 118 -17.37 5.03 -10.98
N ASP A 119 -18.50 5.68 -10.68
CA ASP A 119 -18.72 7.06 -11.08
C ASP A 119 -17.83 7.97 -10.22
N PRO A 120 -16.88 8.72 -10.81
CA PRO A 120 -16.00 9.62 -10.06
C PRO A 120 -16.77 10.72 -9.32
N ALA A 121 -18.01 11.05 -9.70
CA ALA A 121 -18.83 12.02 -8.99
C ALA A 121 -19.36 11.48 -7.64
N THR A 122 -19.56 10.16 -7.53
CA THR A 122 -20.11 9.53 -6.32
C THR A 122 -19.04 8.80 -5.50
N ARG A 123 -17.95 8.38 -6.14
CA ARG A 123 -16.88 7.59 -5.53
C ARG A 123 -15.54 8.25 -5.80
N ALA A 124 -15.24 9.25 -4.98
CA ALA A 124 -13.97 9.95 -5.00
C ALA A 124 -13.34 10.08 -3.61
N VAL A 125 -12.03 9.93 -3.53
CA VAL A 125 -11.23 10.37 -2.38
C VAL A 125 -11.00 11.86 -2.53
N THR A 126 -11.52 12.63 -1.58
CA THR A 126 -11.42 14.10 -1.60
C THR A 126 -10.19 14.60 -0.87
N SER A 127 -9.82 13.94 0.22
CA SER A 127 -8.66 14.34 1.01
C SER A 127 -8.02 13.18 1.74
N LEU A 128 -6.73 13.38 2.00
CA LEU A 128 -5.91 12.56 2.87
C LEU A 128 -5.20 13.50 3.84
N SER A 129 -5.27 13.21 5.13
CA SER A 129 -4.67 14.03 6.19
C SER A 129 -4.00 13.16 7.25
N TYR A 130 -3.07 13.73 8.00
CA TYR A 130 -2.40 13.07 9.11
C TYR A 130 -2.45 13.94 10.37
N THR A 131 -2.60 13.33 11.54
CA THR A 131 -2.56 14.05 12.83
C THR A 131 -1.19 14.72 13.06
N LYS A 132 -0.12 14.06 12.61
CA LYS A 132 1.24 14.60 12.55
C LYS A 132 1.78 14.41 11.13
N GLU A 133 2.28 15.49 10.54
CA GLU A 133 2.89 15.51 9.21
C GLU A 133 4.42 15.46 9.25
N SER A 134 5.02 15.44 10.45
CA SER A 134 6.45 15.19 10.63
C SER A 134 6.68 14.15 11.71
N LEU A 135 7.53 13.16 11.42
CA LEU A 135 7.74 11.96 12.22
C LEU A 135 9.22 11.64 12.36
N VAL A 136 9.63 11.26 13.57
CA VAL A 136 10.92 10.59 13.77
C VAL A 136 10.80 9.12 13.39
N VAL A 137 11.87 8.50 12.91
CA VAL A 137 11.93 7.04 12.73
C VAL A 137 11.43 6.29 13.97
N GLY A 138 10.54 5.34 13.74
CA GLY A 138 9.88 4.53 14.77
C GLY A 138 8.53 5.10 15.24
N GLU A 139 8.24 6.37 14.98
CA GLU A 139 6.95 6.98 15.36
C GLU A 139 5.81 6.55 14.44
N THR A 140 4.59 6.60 15.00
CA THR A 140 3.34 6.31 14.29
C THR A 140 2.42 7.52 14.39
N THR A 141 1.74 7.83 13.29
CA THR A 141 0.70 8.85 13.18
C THR A 141 -0.60 8.22 12.70
N GLN A 142 -1.71 8.90 12.90
CA GLN A 142 -3.00 8.49 12.37
C GLN A 142 -3.26 9.25 11.06
N GLY A 143 -3.46 8.51 9.97
CA GLY A 143 -3.96 9.03 8.71
C GLY A 143 -5.49 8.94 8.66
N THR A 144 -6.12 9.91 8.02
CA THR A 144 -7.57 9.96 7.78
C THR A 144 -7.82 10.14 6.30
N VAL A 145 -8.56 9.20 5.71
CA VAL A 145 -9.09 9.30 4.34
C VAL A 145 -10.50 9.86 4.40
N THR A 146 -10.80 10.82 3.53
CA THR A 146 -12.15 11.38 3.36
C THR A 146 -12.65 11.12 1.95
N LEU A 147 -13.90 10.69 1.86
CA LEU A 147 -14.65 10.45 0.63
C LEU A 147 -15.56 11.63 0.29
N ALA A 148 -15.91 11.77 -0.99
CA ALA A 148 -16.87 12.76 -1.47
C ALA A 148 -18.30 12.48 -1.01
N GLN A 149 -18.65 11.20 -0.85
CA GLN A 149 -19.98 10.74 -0.46
C GLN A 149 -19.86 9.58 0.55
N PRO A 150 -20.92 9.30 1.33
CA PRO A 150 -20.97 8.14 2.21
C PRO A 150 -20.66 6.84 1.47
N ALA A 151 -19.88 5.96 2.11
CA ALA A 151 -19.58 4.65 1.56
C ALA A 151 -20.88 3.83 1.38
N PRO A 152 -21.00 3.07 0.28
CA PRO A 152 -22.15 2.22 0.01
C PRO A 152 -22.26 1.05 1.00
N ALA A 153 -23.37 0.31 0.89
CA ALA A 153 -23.58 -0.91 1.66
C ALA A 153 -22.42 -1.91 1.47
N GLY A 154 -21.91 -2.45 2.57
CA GLY A 154 -20.70 -3.30 2.57
C GLY A 154 -19.36 -2.55 2.65
N GLY A 155 -19.39 -1.20 2.70
CA GLY A 155 -18.22 -0.35 2.90
C GLY A 155 -17.30 -0.22 1.68
N LEU A 156 -16.52 0.84 1.65
CA LEU A 156 -15.64 1.18 0.52
C LEU A 156 -14.18 1.05 0.96
N ALA A 157 -13.37 0.22 0.30
CA ALA A 157 -11.94 0.26 0.59
C ALA A 157 -11.20 1.18 -0.34
N VAL A 158 -10.27 1.88 0.27
CA VAL A 158 -9.33 2.77 -0.38
C VAL A 158 -7.96 2.11 -0.31
N SER A 159 -7.33 1.93 -1.47
CA SER A 159 -5.99 1.39 -1.54
C SER A 159 -5.01 2.45 -1.05
N LEU A 160 -4.08 2.07 -0.18
CA LEU A 160 -3.08 2.99 0.35
C LEU A 160 -1.72 2.59 -0.21
N TRP A 161 -0.97 3.60 -0.62
CA TRP A 161 0.36 3.45 -1.17
C TRP A 161 1.31 4.32 -0.39
N SER A 162 2.36 3.71 0.18
CA SER A 162 3.41 4.44 0.88
C SER A 162 4.27 5.28 -0.05
N ASN A 163 4.20 5.04 -1.37
CA ASN A 163 4.97 5.67 -2.45
C ASN A 163 6.47 5.89 -2.17
N THR A 164 7.06 5.02 -1.36
CA THR A 164 8.49 5.04 -1.04
C THR A 164 9.22 4.03 -1.92
N HIS A 165 10.28 4.47 -2.62
CA HIS A 165 11.14 3.58 -3.42
C HIS A 165 12.61 3.88 -3.09
N TYR A 166 13.36 2.82 -2.72
CA TYR A 166 14.78 2.87 -2.30
C TYR A 166 15.15 4.14 -1.50
N GLY A 167 14.62 4.28 -0.29
CA GLY A 167 14.87 5.48 0.53
C GLY A 167 14.18 5.45 1.90
N PRO A 168 13.94 6.64 2.51
CA PRO A 168 13.17 6.74 3.74
C PRO A 168 11.78 6.14 3.54
N GLY A 169 11.39 5.29 4.47
CA GLY A 169 10.25 4.41 4.34
C GLY A 169 9.16 4.76 5.33
N VAL A 170 7.93 4.86 4.86
CA VAL A 170 6.74 4.76 5.70
C VAL A 170 6.00 3.47 5.40
N HIS A 171 5.45 2.88 6.43
CA HIS A 171 4.59 1.72 6.32
C HIS A 171 3.15 2.14 6.59
N VAL A 172 2.29 1.85 5.62
CA VAL A 172 0.84 1.97 5.72
C VAL A 172 0.23 0.60 5.44
N PRO A 173 -0.94 0.27 5.99
CA PRO A 173 -1.71 -0.89 5.55
C PRO A 173 -1.94 -0.84 4.04
N PRO A 174 -2.11 -1.97 3.35
CA PRO A 174 -2.35 -1.99 1.90
C PRO A 174 -3.67 -1.31 1.50
N TYR A 175 -4.66 -1.29 2.40
CA TYR A 175 -5.93 -0.60 2.21
C TYR A 175 -6.54 -0.23 3.56
N VAL A 176 -7.51 0.68 3.52
CA VAL A 176 -8.39 1.02 4.64
C VAL A 176 -9.84 0.87 4.19
N VAL A 177 -10.69 0.29 5.04
CA VAL A 177 -12.13 0.17 4.74
C VAL A 177 -12.86 1.33 5.40
N VAL A 178 -13.57 2.11 4.59
CA VAL A 178 -14.56 3.08 5.05
C VAL A 178 -15.86 2.34 5.34
N PRO A 179 -16.33 2.33 6.61
CA PRO A 179 -17.58 1.67 6.97
C PRO A 179 -18.76 2.21 6.18
N GLU A 180 -19.74 1.36 5.93
CA GLU A 180 -21.02 1.74 5.31
C GLU A 180 -21.62 2.99 5.95
N GLY A 181 -22.08 3.92 5.11
CA GLY A 181 -22.67 5.19 5.55
C GLY A 181 -21.67 6.23 6.06
N SER A 182 -20.40 5.86 6.27
CA SER A 182 -19.34 6.81 6.67
C SER A 182 -18.67 7.44 5.45
N THR A 183 -18.21 8.68 5.60
CA THR A 183 -17.36 9.37 4.62
C THR A 183 -15.89 9.30 4.99
N THR A 184 -15.54 8.80 6.18
CA THR A 184 -14.18 8.84 6.71
C THR A 184 -13.74 7.52 7.30
N ALA A 185 -12.44 7.24 7.17
CA ALA A 185 -11.78 6.14 7.87
C ALA A 185 -10.37 6.52 8.25
N THR A 186 -9.90 5.95 9.36
CA THR A 186 -8.55 6.18 9.87
C THR A 186 -7.68 4.95 9.74
N PHE A 187 -6.39 5.17 9.53
CA PHE A 187 -5.39 4.10 9.44
C PHE A 187 -4.07 4.54 10.11
N PRO A 188 -3.26 3.61 10.64
CA PRO A 188 -1.94 3.94 11.16
C PRO A 188 -0.92 4.12 10.03
N LEU A 189 -0.06 5.13 10.14
CA LEU A 189 1.13 5.30 9.32
C LEU A 189 2.35 5.31 10.23
N LYS A 190 3.31 4.42 9.96
CA LYS A 190 4.54 4.28 10.75
C LYS A 190 5.76 4.68 9.96
N ALA A 191 6.61 5.54 10.53
CA ALA A 191 7.94 5.83 10.00
C ALA A 191 8.88 4.63 10.28
N THR A 192 9.42 4.02 9.24
CA THR A 192 10.21 2.77 9.35
C THR A 192 11.70 2.98 9.15
N ARG A 193 12.10 3.89 8.27
CA ARG A 193 13.51 4.16 7.95
C ARG A 193 13.67 5.60 7.53
N ALA A 194 14.73 6.26 8.00
CA ALA A 194 15.23 7.52 7.48
C ALA A 194 16.68 7.67 7.93
N GLU A 195 17.60 7.76 6.97
CA GLU A 195 19.01 8.06 7.23
C GLU A 195 19.27 9.57 7.17
N THR A 196 18.53 10.24 6.29
CA THR A 196 18.41 11.68 6.14
C THR A 196 16.93 12.08 6.09
N PRO A 197 16.59 13.33 6.48
CA PRO A 197 15.25 13.85 6.33
C PRO A 197 14.76 13.76 4.89
N ALA A 198 13.52 13.36 4.70
CA ALA A 198 12.90 13.41 3.38
C ALA A 198 11.40 13.64 3.45
N VAL A 199 10.88 14.13 2.34
CA VAL A 199 9.45 14.22 2.09
C VAL A 199 9.02 12.97 1.35
N VAL A 200 8.06 12.25 1.92
CA VAL A 200 7.35 11.14 1.27
C VAL A 200 5.91 11.57 1.02
N SER A 201 5.26 11.06 -0.02
CA SER A 201 3.92 11.55 -0.43
C SER A 201 2.87 10.42 -0.49
N PRO A 202 2.57 9.73 0.63
CA PRO A 202 1.70 8.57 0.56
C PRO A 202 0.34 8.95 0.00
N SER A 203 -0.29 8.00 -0.66
CA SER A 203 -1.50 8.25 -1.43
C SER A 203 -2.59 7.24 -1.17
N ALA A 204 -3.82 7.73 -1.18
CA ALA A 204 -5.06 6.97 -1.09
C ALA A 204 -5.72 6.97 -2.47
N ASP A 205 -5.99 5.77 -3.00
CA ASP A 205 -6.41 5.54 -4.38
C ASP A 205 -7.65 4.64 -4.44
N LEU A 206 -8.66 5.07 -5.20
CA LEU A 206 -9.91 4.34 -5.44
C LEU A 206 -10.08 3.90 -6.91
N GLY A 207 -9.03 4.01 -7.72
CA GLY A 207 -8.99 3.79 -9.16
C GLY A 207 -9.55 4.97 -9.96
N THR A 208 -10.65 5.58 -9.51
CA THR A 208 -11.28 6.77 -10.10
C THR A 208 -10.65 8.08 -9.66
N SER A 209 -10.02 8.08 -8.49
CA SER A 209 -9.51 9.27 -7.82
C SER A 209 -8.35 8.90 -6.92
N ARG A 210 -7.44 9.87 -6.74
CA ARG A 210 -6.26 9.72 -5.90
C ARG A 210 -6.03 10.99 -5.12
N ALA A 211 -5.93 10.86 -3.80
CA ALA A 211 -5.44 11.91 -2.92
C ALA A 211 -4.05 11.54 -2.42
N SER A 212 -3.16 12.52 -2.36
CA SER A 212 -1.82 12.35 -1.79
C SER A 212 -1.56 13.45 -0.78
N ARG A 213 -0.79 13.13 0.26
CA ARG A 213 -0.42 14.12 1.27
C ARG A 213 1.01 13.86 1.72
N ASP A 214 1.79 14.92 1.77
CA ASP A 214 3.21 14.84 2.13
C ASP A 214 3.38 14.65 3.64
N VAL A 215 4.38 13.85 3.99
CA VAL A 215 4.86 13.63 5.35
C VAL A 215 6.37 13.74 5.34
N VAL A 216 6.91 14.42 6.35
CA VAL A 216 8.35 14.56 6.56
C VAL A 216 8.82 13.47 7.51
N VAL A 217 9.70 12.59 7.05
CA VAL A 217 10.31 11.56 7.91
C VAL A 217 11.74 11.97 8.20
N VAL A 218 12.12 12.00 9.47
CA VAL A 218 13.44 12.45 9.92
C VAL A 218 14.16 11.38 10.75
N PRO A 219 15.50 11.32 10.69
CA PRO A 219 16.30 10.51 11.60
C PRO A 219 16.23 11.07 13.03
N ASP A 220 16.83 10.38 13.99
CA ASP A 220 16.86 10.77 15.41
C ASP A 220 17.83 11.91 15.75
N ARG A 221 18.55 12.42 14.75
CA ARG A 221 19.58 13.47 14.85
C ARG A 221 19.27 14.68 13.97
N PHE A 222 19.97 15.79 14.22
CA PHE A 222 19.95 16.93 13.31
C PHE A 222 20.57 16.53 11.96
N ALA A 223 19.82 16.72 10.89
CA ALA A 223 20.22 16.35 9.54
C ALA A 223 19.44 17.15 8.49
N LEU A 224 19.89 17.05 7.25
CA LEU A 224 19.31 17.70 6.08
C LEU A 224 19.11 16.66 4.98
N SER A 225 18.15 16.86 4.09
CA SER A 225 17.92 15.96 2.95
C SER A 225 19.18 15.70 2.13
N ASP A 226 19.26 14.51 1.54
CA ASP A 226 20.36 14.10 0.68
C ASP A 226 19.85 13.67 -0.70
N GLY A 227 20.71 13.73 -1.70
CA GLY A 227 20.42 13.29 -3.06
C GLY A 227 19.35 14.12 -3.78
N LEU A 228 19.28 15.42 -3.50
CA LEU A 228 18.28 16.30 -4.13
C LEU A 228 18.60 16.50 -5.62
N LEU A 229 17.62 16.24 -6.48
CA LEU A 229 17.68 16.48 -7.92
C LEU A 229 16.75 17.63 -8.29
N LEU A 230 17.34 18.80 -8.57
CA LEU A 230 16.58 20.02 -8.86
C LEU A 230 16.28 20.10 -10.34
N LYS A 231 14.99 20.12 -10.71
CA LYS A 231 14.60 20.32 -12.11
C LYS A 231 14.50 21.82 -12.44
N PRO A 232 15.02 22.28 -13.58
CA PRO A 232 14.96 23.69 -13.97
C PRO A 232 13.53 24.24 -13.95
N GLY A 233 13.34 25.41 -13.33
CA GLY A 233 12.05 26.09 -13.26
C GLY A 233 11.03 25.44 -12.32
N THR A 234 11.46 24.50 -11.46
CA THR A 234 10.56 23.80 -10.51
C THR A 234 10.97 24.03 -9.07
N VAL A 235 10.03 23.77 -8.16
CA VAL A 235 10.29 23.67 -6.73
C VAL A 235 10.50 22.20 -6.39
N THR A 236 11.67 21.89 -5.84
CA THR A 236 12.00 20.55 -5.35
C THR A 236 11.83 20.53 -3.82
N PRO A 237 11.01 19.63 -3.26
CA PRO A 237 10.86 19.54 -1.82
C PRO A 237 12.11 18.89 -1.20
N GLY A 238 12.81 19.64 -0.36
CA GLY A 238 13.75 19.12 0.61
C GLY A 238 13.09 18.99 1.98
N ALA A 239 13.83 18.48 2.95
CA ALA A 239 13.43 18.40 4.33
C ALA A 239 14.61 18.66 5.27
N ILE A 240 14.28 19.14 6.45
CA ILE A 240 15.21 19.31 7.55
C ILE A 240 14.62 18.69 8.81
N GLY A 241 15.47 18.06 9.62
CA GLY A 241 15.07 17.42 10.86
C GLY A 241 16.00 17.77 12.00
N ILE A 242 15.44 18.00 13.18
CA ILE A 242 16.15 18.10 14.47
C ILE A 242 16.11 16.77 15.25
N GLY A 243 15.40 15.78 14.71
CA GLY A 243 15.31 14.44 15.27
C GLY A 243 14.61 14.40 16.62
N ARG A 244 15.21 13.74 17.61
CA ARG A 244 14.63 13.61 18.97
C ARG A 244 14.98 14.76 19.89
N ALA A 245 15.61 15.82 19.40
CA ALA A 245 15.93 16.96 20.23
C ALA A 245 14.66 17.64 20.77
N PRO A 246 14.63 18.06 22.04
CA PRO A 246 13.47 18.75 22.61
C PRO A 246 13.13 20.02 21.84
N ASN A 247 11.88 20.15 21.40
CA ASN A 247 11.40 21.31 20.65
C ASN A 247 10.03 21.82 21.17
N PRO A 248 9.88 22.16 22.45
CA PRO A 248 8.59 22.54 23.03
C PRO A 248 8.08 23.91 22.57
N GLU A 249 8.96 24.83 22.18
CA GLU A 249 8.61 26.21 21.79
C GLU A 249 8.77 26.47 20.29
N GLY A 250 9.17 25.45 19.52
CA GLY A 250 9.60 25.63 18.14
C GLY A 250 11.05 26.10 18.06
N THR A 251 11.64 25.98 16.88
CA THR A 251 13.03 26.39 16.65
C THR A 251 13.22 26.93 15.24
N THR A 252 14.22 27.79 15.06
CA THR A 252 14.57 28.35 13.75
C THR A 252 15.89 27.78 13.28
N VAL A 253 15.92 27.33 12.03
CA VAL A 253 17.14 26.85 11.37
C VAL A 253 17.51 27.79 10.24
N ARG A 254 18.79 28.19 10.17
CA ARG A 254 19.30 29.02 9.08
C ARG A 254 19.67 28.13 7.90
N LEU A 255 19.34 28.55 6.68
CA LEU A 255 19.67 27.85 5.46
C LEU A 255 20.46 28.76 4.51
N HIS A 256 21.39 28.17 3.79
CA HIS A 256 22.20 28.85 2.79
C HIS A 256 22.56 27.89 1.65
N THR A 257 22.52 28.39 0.42
CA THR A 257 22.98 27.68 -0.78
C THR A 257 24.12 28.48 -1.42
N ASP A 258 25.18 27.79 -1.82
CA ASP A 258 26.32 28.38 -2.54
C ASP A 258 26.06 28.51 -4.06
N PHE A 259 25.01 27.85 -4.55
CA PHE A 259 24.77 27.74 -5.99
C PHE A 259 23.93 28.90 -6.54
N PRO A 260 24.45 29.68 -7.51
CA PRO A 260 23.71 30.76 -8.15
C PRO A 260 22.52 30.21 -8.94
N GLY A 261 21.34 30.81 -8.75
CA GLY A 261 20.11 30.39 -9.43
C GLY A 261 19.31 29.32 -8.69
N VAL A 262 19.78 28.84 -7.53
CA VAL A 262 18.95 28.09 -6.57
C VAL A 262 18.62 29.01 -5.41
N THR A 263 17.34 29.11 -5.05
CA THR A 263 16.88 29.92 -3.91
C THR A 263 16.22 29.05 -2.86
N VAL A 264 16.55 29.34 -1.60
CA VAL A 264 15.99 28.72 -0.40
C VAL A 264 15.65 29.82 0.62
N PRO A 265 14.65 29.61 1.49
CA PRO A 265 14.40 30.53 2.59
C PRO A 265 15.64 30.65 3.48
N SER A 266 16.10 31.87 3.79
CA SER A 266 17.30 32.07 4.64
C SER A 266 17.12 31.53 6.07
N THR A 267 15.87 31.43 6.52
CA THR A 267 15.48 30.81 7.78
C THR A 267 14.21 30.00 7.60
N VAL A 268 14.12 28.85 8.27
CA VAL A 268 12.92 28.04 8.39
C VAL A 268 12.55 27.86 9.85
N HIS A 269 11.27 28.03 10.19
CA HIS A 269 10.74 27.76 11.52
C HIS A 269 10.17 26.35 11.58
N ILE A 270 10.68 25.53 12.50
CA ILE A 270 10.15 24.21 12.83
C ILE A 270 9.17 24.41 13.99
N PRO A 271 7.86 24.13 13.81
CA PRO A 271 6.84 24.37 14.84
C PRO A 271 7.11 23.58 16.13
N PRO A 272 6.53 24.02 17.26
CA PRO A 272 6.52 23.28 18.51
C PRO A 272 6.12 21.80 18.34
N GLY A 273 6.89 20.90 18.93
CA GLY A 273 6.65 19.45 18.94
C GLY A 273 6.93 18.74 17.61
N SER A 274 7.23 19.47 16.53
CA SER A 274 7.61 18.88 15.24
C SER A 274 9.09 18.50 15.22
N PRO A 275 9.44 17.28 14.78
CA PRO A 275 10.83 16.85 14.67
C PRO A 275 11.52 17.32 13.38
N GLY A 276 10.77 17.89 12.44
CA GLY A 276 11.28 18.43 11.18
C GLY A 276 10.22 19.13 10.35
N ILE A 277 10.62 19.60 9.18
CA ILE A 277 9.74 20.29 8.22
C ILE A 277 10.27 20.15 6.79
N ALA A 278 9.36 20.23 5.82
CA ALA A 278 9.71 20.34 4.41
C ALA A 278 10.22 21.75 4.11
N ILE A 279 11.19 21.84 3.21
CA ILE A 279 11.77 23.10 2.76
C ILE A 279 11.68 23.18 1.22
N PRO A 280 11.18 24.29 0.65
CA PRO A 280 11.16 24.45 -0.79
C PRO A 280 12.54 24.88 -1.29
N LEU A 281 13.09 24.15 -2.27
CA LEU A 281 14.23 24.60 -3.05
C LEU A 281 13.73 24.99 -4.44
N THR A 282 13.88 26.26 -4.79
CA THR A 282 13.42 26.78 -6.08
C THR A 282 14.61 26.90 -7.02
N ALA A 283 14.56 26.21 -8.15
CA ALA A 283 15.57 26.31 -9.19
C ALA A 283 15.13 27.28 -10.29
N ALA A 284 15.99 28.23 -10.66
CA ALA A 284 15.77 29.10 -11.79
C ALA A 284 15.65 28.27 -13.09
N PRO A 285 14.88 28.73 -14.10
CA PRO A 285 14.77 28.03 -15.38
C PRO A 285 16.11 27.88 -16.13
N SER A 286 17.08 28.75 -15.83
CA SER A 286 18.38 28.84 -16.50
C SER A 286 19.51 28.08 -15.81
N ILE A 287 19.23 27.25 -14.78
CA ILE A 287 20.29 26.49 -14.11
C ILE A 287 20.98 25.52 -15.10
N PRO A 288 22.32 25.44 -15.11
CA PRO A 288 23.04 24.51 -15.97
C PRO A 288 22.81 23.07 -15.49
N ARG A 289 22.57 22.13 -16.41
CA ARG A 289 22.34 20.71 -16.08
C ARG A 289 23.60 20.01 -15.59
N GLY A 290 23.45 19.03 -14.72
CA GLY A 290 24.54 18.20 -14.19
C GLY A 290 25.51 18.93 -13.27
N SER A 291 25.17 20.14 -12.84
CA SER A 291 25.99 20.94 -11.92
C SER A 291 25.68 20.57 -10.47
N GLN A 292 26.69 20.63 -9.63
CA GLN A 292 26.57 20.35 -8.19
C GLN A 292 26.59 21.65 -7.41
N GLY A 293 25.72 21.74 -6.41
CA GLY A 293 25.70 22.80 -5.41
C GLY A 293 25.55 22.23 -4.00
N THR A 294 25.81 23.07 -3.01
CA THR A 294 25.76 22.72 -1.60
C THR A 294 24.64 23.48 -0.90
N LEU A 295 23.78 22.76 -0.19
CA LEU A 295 22.84 23.35 0.76
C LEU A 295 23.38 23.13 2.18
N THR A 296 23.47 24.22 2.94
CA THR A 296 23.94 24.25 4.32
C THR A 296 22.80 24.67 5.25
N ALA A 297 22.59 23.90 6.31
CA ALA A 297 21.68 24.21 7.40
C ALA A 297 22.44 24.39 8.71
N THR A 298 22.13 25.44 9.47
CA THR A 298 22.78 25.73 10.77
C THR A 298 21.74 25.87 11.88
N TRP A 299 21.86 25.03 12.91
CA TRP A 299 20.99 25.03 14.08
C TRP A 299 21.82 24.91 15.37
N ASN A 300 21.64 25.83 16.31
CA ASN A 300 22.38 25.89 17.58
C ASN A 300 23.91 25.76 17.43
N GLY A 301 24.48 26.39 16.39
CA GLY A 301 25.91 26.32 16.08
C GLY A 301 26.38 25.03 15.40
N THR A 302 25.51 24.03 15.27
CA THR A 302 25.77 22.80 14.51
C THR A 302 25.39 23.00 13.06
N THR A 303 26.24 22.58 12.13
CA THR A 303 26.01 22.66 10.69
C THR A 303 25.77 21.28 10.08
N ALA A 304 24.82 21.20 9.16
CA ALA A 304 24.59 20.05 8.31
C ALA A 304 24.64 20.51 6.85
N THR A 305 25.37 19.77 6.01
CA THR A 305 25.55 20.09 4.60
C THR A 305 25.14 18.93 3.73
N THR A 306 24.60 19.24 2.56
CA THR A 306 24.21 18.27 1.56
C THR A 306 24.54 18.77 0.17
N THR A 307 24.81 17.85 -0.75
CA THR A 307 24.99 18.16 -2.17
C THR A 307 23.70 17.93 -2.92
N PHE A 308 23.39 18.81 -3.86
CA PHE A 308 22.31 18.62 -4.82
C PHE A 308 22.83 18.71 -6.24
N ILE A 309 22.12 18.05 -7.17
CA ILE A 309 22.45 18.05 -8.60
C ILE A 309 21.32 18.75 -9.35
N THR A 310 21.67 19.56 -10.34
CA THR A 310 20.72 20.15 -11.29
C THR A 310 20.42 19.16 -12.42
N GLY A 311 19.13 18.91 -12.69
CA GLY A 311 18.65 17.97 -13.72
C GLY A 311 18.50 18.57 -15.11
#